data_AF-K6X166-F1
#
_entry.id   AF-K6X166-F1
#
_cell.length_a   1.000
_cell.length_b   1.000
_cell.length_c   1.000
_cell.angle_alpha   90.00
_cell.angle_beta   90.00
_cell.angle_gamma   90.00
#
_symmetry.space_group_name_H-M   'P 1'
#
loop_
_entity.id
_entity.type
_entity.pdbx_description
1 polymer ?
#
loop_
_entity_poly.entity_id
_entity_poly.type
_entity_poly.pdbx_seq_one_letter_code
_entity_poly.pdbx_strand_id
1 'polypeptide(L)' 'MSDSELNSTLYIEQTKEWVNKLVIGLNFCPFAKREVQRNSIRYVPCPQKKQKDGVKFITG' A
#
# COMPACT_ATOMS: atom_id res chain seq x y z
N MET A 1 8.46 18.49 13.72
CA MET A 1 7.80 17.66 12.70
C MET A 1 8.76 16.52 12.41
N SER A 2 8.41 15.29 12.80
CA SER A 2 9.30 14.11 12.78
C SER A 2 9.24 13.37 11.43
N ASP A 3 10.39 12.93 10.94
CA ASP A 3 10.57 12.20 9.66
C ASP A 3 9.70 10.93 9.51
N SER A 4 9.24 10.35 10.62
CA SER A 4 8.37 9.17 10.64
C SER A 4 6.96 9.45 10.11
N GLU A 5 6.43 10.66 10.33
CA GLU A 5 5.09 11.05 9.90
C GLU A 5 5.05 11.25 8.37
N LEU A 6 6.11 11.87 7.82
CA LEU A 6 6.22 12.22 6.40
C LEU A 6 6.30 10.98 5.49
N ASN A 7 6.99 9.93 5.94
CA ASN A 7 7.06 8.68 5.19
C ASN A 7 5.68 8.01 5.08
N SER A 8 4.87 8.08 6.14
CA SER A 8 3.54 7.47 6.16
C SER A 8 2.60 8.11 5.13
N THR A 9 2.64 9.44 4.99
CA THR A 9 1.85 10.14 3.98
C THR A 9 2.32 9.82 2.57
N LEU A 10 3.64 9.72 2.35
CA LEU A 10 4.22 9.34 1.07
C LEU A 10 3.79 7.93 0.63
N TYR A 11 3.78 6.96 1.54
CA TYR A 11 3.31 5.60 1.22
C TYR A 11 1.83 5.56 0.81
N ILE A 12 0.99 6.37 1.46
CA ILE A 12 -0.43 6.49 1.10
C ILE A 12 -0.57 7.07 -0.30
N GLU A 13 0.18 8.12 -0.64
CA GLU A 13 0.16 8.72 -1.98
C GLU A 13 0.63 7.75 -3.06
N GLN A 14 1.74 7.04 -2.84
CA GLN A 14 2.20 6.00 -3.76
C GLN A 14 1.17 4.87 -3.91
N THR A 15 0.50 4.48 -2.83
CA THR A 15 -0.54 3.44 -2.88
C THR A 15 -1.75 3.91 -3.69
N LYS A 16 -2.17 5.17 -3.54
CA LYS A 16 -3.23 5.77 -4.38
C LYS A 16 -2.84 5.77 -5.86
N GLU A 17 -1.61 6.16 -6.17
CA GLU A 17 -1.08 6.17 -7.52
C GLU A 17 -1.11 4.75 -8.13
N TRP A 18 -0.68 3.74 -7.36
CA TRP A 18 -0.70 2.34 -7.76
C TRP A 18 -2.12 1.84 -8.05
N VAL A 19 -3.11 2.19 -7.21
CA VAL A 19 -4.51 1.85 -7.47
C VAL A 19 -4.99 2.48 -8.79
N ASN A 20 -4.66 3.74 -9.05
CA ASN A 20 -5.06 4.42 -10.28
C ASN A 20 -4.40 3.82 -11.52
N LYS A 21 -3.08 3.63 -11.51
CA LYS A 21 -2.33 3.17 -12.69
C LYS A 21 -2.51 1.69 -12.96
N LEU A 22 -2.48 0.86 -11.93
CA LEU A 22 -2.50 -0.59 -12.08
C LEU A 22 -3.92 -1.15 -11.98
N VAL A 23 -4.64 -0.87 -10.88
CA VAL A 23 -5.96 -1.49 -10.64
C VAL A 23 -7.00 -0.96 -11.63
N ILE A 24 -7.05 0.36 -11.84
CA ILE A 24 -7.98 0.99 -12.78
C ILE A 24 -7.39 1.03 -14.18
N GLY A 25 -6.14 1.49 -14.34
CA GLY A 25 -5.51 1.67 -15.65
C GLY A 25 -5.39 0.37 -16.46
N LEU A 26 -5.15 -0.77 -15.81
CA LEU A 26 -5.14 -2.08 -16.46
C LEU A 26 -6.46 -2.85 -16.33
N ASN A 27 -7.51 -2.22 -15.79
CA ASN A 27 -8.83 -2.80 -15.60
C ASN A 27 -8.84 -4.13 -14.80
N PHE A 28 -7.98 -4.26 -13.78
CA PHE A 28 -7.95 -5.42 -12.89
C PHE A 28 -9.25 -5.59 -12.09
N CYS A 29 -9.92 -4.48 -11.79
CA CYS A 29 -11.20 -4.50 -11.09
C CYS A 29 -12.19 -3.51 -11.72
N PRO A 30 -13.32 -3.98 -12.28
CA PRO A 30 -14.31 -3.12 -12.94
C PRO A 30 -15.04 -2.19 -11.96
N PHE A 31 -15.00 -2.49 -10.65
CA PHE A 31 -15.67 -1.69 -9.61
C PHE A 31 -14.77 -0.63 -8.98
N ALA A 32 -13.44 -0.74 -9.13
CA ALA A 32 -12.48 0.10 -8.42
C ALA A 32 -12.58 1.59 -8.81
N LYS A 33 -12.85 1.88 -10.08
CA LYS A 33 -12.93 3.27 -10.59
C LYS A 33 -14.01 4.08 -9.85
N ARG A 34 -15.17 3.47 -9.59
CA ARG A 34 -16.28 4.14 -8.91
C ARG A 34 -15.92 4.50 -7.48
N GLU A 35 -15.29 3.59 -6.74
CA GLU A 35 -14.93 3.81 -5.33
C GLU A 35 -13.83 4.87 -5.17
N VAL A 36 -12.87 4.92 -6.11
CA VAL A 36 -11.85 5.98 -6.16
C VAL A 36 -12.49 7.35 -6.43
N GLN A 37 -13.38 7.46 -7.42
CA GLN A 37 -14.07 8.71 -7.74
C GLN A 37 -14.97 9.20 -6.62
N ARG A 38 -15.60 8.28 -5.88
CA ARG A 38 -16.41 8.58 -4.70
C ARG A 38 -15.57 8.97 -3.47
N ASN A 39 -14.24 8.88 -3.56
CA ASN A 39 -13.32 9.09 -2.45
C ASN A 39 -13.68 8.24 -1.22
N SER A 40 -14.17 7.01 -1.45
CA SER A 40 -14.67 6.11 -0.40
C SER A 40 -13.61 5.14 0.13
N ILE A 41 -12.37 5.22 -0.40
CA ILE A 41 -11.29 4.31 -0.04
C ILE A 41 -10.48 4.90 1.12
N ARG A 42 -10.37 4.14 2.21
CA ARG A 42 -9.56 4.50 3.37
C ARG A 42 -8.19 3.83 3.27
N TYR A 43 -7.14 4.65 3.21
CA TYR A 43 -5.75 4.19 3.21
C TYR A 43 -5.18 4.32 4.61
N VAL A 44 -4.50 3.26 5.09
CA VAL A 44 -3.89 3.22 6.42
C VAL A 44 -2.46 2.68 6.28
N PRO A 45 -1.44 3.38 6.79
CA PRO A 45 -0.08 2.87 6.77
C PRO A 45 0.03 1.68 7.72
N CYS A 46 0.63 0.59 7.26
CA CYS A 46 0.88 -0.55 8.12
C CYS A 46 2.07 -0.25 9.04
N PRO A 47 1.97 -0.45 10.37
CA PRO A 47 3.11 -0.29 11.26
C PRO A 47 4.20 -1.30 10.86
N GLN A 48 5.38 -0.78 10.54
CA GLN A 48 6.52 -1.59 10.14
C GLN A 48 6.95 -2.49 11.31
N LYS A 49 6.65 -3.79 11.23
CA LYS A 49 7.27 -4.79 12.10
C LYS A 49 8.65 -5.10 11.53
N LYS A 50 9.70 -5.00 12.36
CA LYS A 50 11.02 -5.53 11.99
C LYS A 50 10.85 -7.00 11.61
N GLN A 51 11.06 -7.30 10.34
CA GLN A 51 11.05 -8.67 9.84
C GLN A 51 12.18 -9.41 10.55
N LYS A 52 11.85 -10.41 11.37
CA LYS A 52 12.87 -11.30 11.92
C LYS A 52 13.20 -12.28 10.81
N ASP A 53 14.39 -12.15 10.23
CA ASP A 53 14.95 -13.08 9.25
C ASP A 53 15.12 -14.45 9.90
N GLY A 54 14.05 -15.24 9.86
CA GLY A 54 13.97 -16.59 10.43
C GLY A 54 14.13 -17.65 9.36
N VAL A 55 15.18 -17.58 8.53
CA VAL A 55 15.56 -18.72 7.69
C VAL A 55 16.37 -19.67 8.57
N LYS A 56 15.68 -20.60 9.23
CA LYS A 56 16.33 -21.72 9.88
C LYS A 56 16.76 -22.69 8.78
N PHE A 57 18.04 -22.66 8.44
CA PHE A 57 18.66 -23.66 7.55
C PHE A 57 18.37 -25.04 8.11
N ILE A 58 17.62 -25.87 7.37
CA ILE A 58 17.51 -27.29 7.65
C ILE A 58 18.82 -27.94 7.15
N THR A 59 19.72 -28.27 8.08
CA THR A 59 20.84 -29.19 7.80
C THR A 59 20.32 -30.61 8.00
N GLY A 60 20.40 -31.41 6.94
CA GLY A 60 20.22 -32.87 6.99
C GLY A 60 21.52 -33.58 7.30
#